data_AF-A0A7S2BAP5-F1
#
_entry.id   AF-A0A7S2BAP5-F1
#
_cell.length_a   1.000
_cell.length_b   1.000
_cell.length_c   1.000
_cell.angle_alpha   90.00
_cell.angle_beta   90.00
_cell.angle_gamma   90.00
#
_symmetry.space_group_name_H-M   'P 1'
#
loop_
_entity.id
_entity.type
_entity.pdbx_description
1 polymer ?
#
loop_
_entity_poly.entity_id
_entity_poly.type
_entity_poly.pdbx_seq_one_letter_code
_entity_poly.pdbx_strand_id
1 'polypeptide(L)'
;MKQHKQDRSEARNAISEANALQESSAKASEKEISDTSSNLKALQKAIVAIEKGTGGNFLQTSAAAELQRLSVSVDMSSSDRDLLSSFLVGRAGGARDSQEVVGILKQMHDTMSQDLQTLQKQAEDNAANHESLVAAKKKELAASSVAIEDKTRREGELAVKKATLKNDLDDTSEGLDEDKKFLADLAGSCKAKKAEWDA
;
A
#
# COMPACT_ATOMS: atom_id res chain seq x y z
N MET A 1 8.93 -21.78 -11.39
CA MET A 1 8.09 -22.04 -10.19
C MET A 1 8.65 -21.36 -8.95
N LYS A 2 9.97 -21.41 -8.69
CA LYS A 2 10.64 -20.66 -7.60
C LYS A 2 10.29 -19.16 -7.57
N GLN A 3 10.46 -18.46 -8.69
CA GLN A 3 10.16 -17.02 -8.78
C GLN A 3 8.71 -16.71 -8.38
N HIS A 4 7.72 -17.35 -9.00
CA HIS A 4 6.31 -17.12 -8.63
C HIS A 4 5.99 -17.42 -7.16
N LYS A 5 6.68 -18.39 -6.52
CA LYS A 5 6.51 -18.63 -5.07
C LYS A 5 7.06 -17.46 -4.25
N GLN A 6 8.19 -16.90 -4.67
CA GLN A 6 8.78 -15.71 -4.07
C GLN A 6 7.89 -14.48 -4.30
N ASP A 7 7.49 -14.19 -5.54
CA ASP A 7 6.58 -13.08 -5.90
C ASP A 7 5.30 -13.15 -5.05
N ARG A 8 4.73 -14.36 -4.89
CA ARG A 8 3.53 -14.57 -4.06
C ARG A 8 3.77 -14.26 -2.58
N SER A 9 4.94 -14.59 -2.05
CA SER A 9 5.28 -14.27 -0.67
C SER A 9 5.49 -12.78 -0.48
N GLU A 10 6.24 -12.15 -1.38
CA GLU A 10 6.54 -10.72 -1.35
C GLU A 10 5.27 -9.88 -1.50
N ALA A 11 4.39 -10.24 -2.43
CA ALA A 11 3.12 -9.53 -2.60
C ALA A 11 2.20 -9.64 -1.38
N ARG A 12 2.20 -10.76 -0.64
CA ARG A 12 1.45 -10.88 0.63
C ARG A 12 2.03 -9.97 1.70
N ASN A 13 3.34 -9.96 1.85
CA ASN A 13 4.02 -9.11 2.84
C ASN A 13 3.79 -7.63 2.52
N ALA A 14 3.94 -7.24 1.26
CA ALA A 14 3.69 -5.88 0.80
C ALA A 14 2.25 -5.41 1.06
N ILE A 15 1.24 -6.27 0.87
CA ILE A 15 -0.15 -5.94 1.24
C ILE A 15 -0.28 -5.73 2.75
N SER A 16 0.32 -6.62 3.55
CA SER A 16 0.25 -6.51 5.01
C SER A 16 0.88 -5.22 5.51
N GLU A 17 2.07 -4.88 5.01
CA GLU A 17 2.79 -3.65 5.36
C GLU A 17 2.01 -2.41 4.88
N ALA A 18 1.51 -2.43 3.64
CA ALA A 18 0.70 -1.33 3.11
C ALA A 18 -0.56 -1.09 3.96
N ASN A 19 -1.25 -2.15 4.41
CA ASN A 19 -2.43 -2.04 5.26
C ASN A 19 -2.10 -1.44 6.62
N ALA A 20 -1.01 -1.90 7.26
CA ALA A 20 -0.57 -1.38 8.55
C ALA A 20 -0.17 0.10 8.46
N LEU A 21 0.56 0.47 7.40
CA LEU A 21 0.93 1.85 7.13
C LEU A 21 -0.32 2.72 6.89
N GLN A 22 -1.27 2.24 6.11
CA GLN A 22 -2.51 2.98 5.83
C GLN A 22 -3.35 3.17 7.09
N GLU A 23 -3.45 2.15 7.96
CA GLU A 23 -4.18 2.29 9.22
C GLU A 23 -3.52 3.35 10.12
N SER A 24 -2.18 3.36 10.19
CA SER A 24 -1.44 4.35 10.97
C SER A 24 -1.55 5.75 10.38
N SER A 25 -1.45 5.91 9.06
CA SER A 25 -1.53 7.21 8.39
C SER A 25 -2.95 7.77 8.44
N ALA A 26 -3.97 6.93 8.24
CA ALA A 26 -5.38 7.34 8.33
C ALA A 26 -5.72 7.87 9.73
N LYS A 27 -5.27 7.18 10.80
CA LYS A 27 -5.46 7.67 12.18
C LYS A 27 -4.79 9.02 12.42
N ALA A 28 -3.60 9.24 11.88
CA ALA A 28 -2.89 10.50 11.99
C ALA A 28 -3.63 11.62 11.24
N SER A 29 -4.05 11.36 9.99
CA SER A 29 -4.83 12.30 9.17
C SER A 29 -6.18 12.63 9.79
N GLU A 30 -6.92 11.64 10.31
CA GLU A 30 -8.19 11.86 11.01
C GLU A 30 -8.02 12.78 12.21
N LYS A 31 -6.96 12.57 13.00
CA LYS A 31 -6.64 13.44 14.13
C LYS A 31 -6.33 14.86 13.66
N GLU A 32 -5.48 15.02 12.65
CA GLU A 32 -5.09 16.33 12.13
C GLU A 32 -6.28 17.11 11.55
N ILE A 33 -7.16 16.42 10.80
CA ILE A 33 -8.42 16.98 10.29
C ILE A 33 -9.32 17.41 11.45
N SER A 34 -9.43 16.59 12.50
CA SER A 34 -10.26 16.89 13.68
C SER A 34 -9.74 18.09 14.47
N ASP A 35 -8.43 18.15 14.72
CA ASP A 35 -7.75 19.23 15.42
C ASP A 35 -7.90 20.54 14.63
N THR A 36 -7.64 20.50 13.32
CA THR A 36 -7.78 21.66 12.42
C THR A 36 -9.23 22.17 12.37
N SER A 37 -10.22 21.27 12.29
CA SER A 37 -11.64 21.63 12.34
C SER A 37 -12.03 22.29 13.67
N SER A 38 -11.48 21.80 14.79
CA SER A 38 -11.72 22.38 16.11
C SER A 38 -11.10 23.77 16.24
N ASN A 39 -9.89 23.97 15.70
CA ASN A 39 -9.21 25.25 15.66
C ASN A 39 -9.97 26.28 14.81
N LEU A 40 -10.52 25.88 13.66
CA LEU A 40 -11.37 26.75 12.84
C LEU A 40 -12.62 27.23 13.61
N LYS A 41 -13.27 26.34 14.37
CA LYS A 41 -14.41 26.73 15.22
C LYS A 41 -14.00 27.71 16.32
N ALA A 42 -12.81 27.55 16.89
CA ALA A 42 -12.28 28.49 17.89
C ALA A 42 -11.99 29.86 17.26
N LEU A 43 -11.35 29.88 16.10
CA LEU A 43 -11.11 31.10 15.30
C LEU A 43 -12.41 31.82 14.97
N GLN A 44 -13.42 31.10 14.48
CA GLN A 44 -14.72 31.68 14.15
C GLN A 44 -15.40 32.31 15.37
N LYS A 45 -15.33 31.65 16.53
CA LYS A 45 -15.84 32.21 17.80
C LYS A 45 -15.07 33.46 18.22
N ALA A 46 -13.75 33.46 18.05
CA ALA A 46 -12.89 34.62 18.35
C ALA A 46 -13.27 35.82 17.48
N ILE A 47 -13.37 35.62 16.16
CA ILE A 47 -13.77 36.65 15.19
C ILE A 47 -15.11 37.27 15.63
N VAL A 48 -16.12 36.44 15.89
CA VAL A 48 -17.47 36.91 16.28
C VAL A 48 -17.44 37.66 17.62
N ALA A 49 -16.66 37.20 18.60
CA ALA A 49 -16.62 37.82 19.92
C ALA A 49 -15.94 39.21 19.88
N ILE A 50 -14.91 39.36 19.04
CA ILE A 50 -14.19 40.62 18.85
C ILE A 50 -15.03 41.60 18.05
N GLU A 51 -15.67 41.15 16.96
CA GLU A 51 -16.58 41.98 16.16
C GLU A 51 -17.77 42.53 16.97
N LYS A 52 -18.26 41.77 17.94
CA LYS A 52 -19.37 42.19 18.83
C LYS A 52 -18.93 43.07 20.00
N GLY A 53 -17.64 43.42 20.12
CA GLY A 53 -17.12 44.21 21.24
C GLY A 53 -17.13 43.46 22.58
N THR A 54 -17.30 42.13 22.56
CA THR A 54 -17.27 41.25 23.75
C THR A 54 -15.87 40.69 24.04
N GLY A 55 -14.83 41.29 23.45
CA GLY A 55 -13.43 40.83 23.52
C GLY A 55 -12.92 40.63 24.95
N GLY A 56 -13.32 41.48 25.90
CA GLY A 56 -12.91 41.36 27.31
C GLY A 56 -13.35 40.06 27.98
N ASN A 57 -14.55 39.56 27.67
CA ASN A 57 -15.03 38.26 28.14
C ASN A 57 -14.42 37.10 27.34
N PHE A 58 -14.13 37.32 26.05
CA PHE A 58 -13.48 36.32 25.19
C PHE A 58 -12.09 35.94 25.70
N LEU A 59 -11.28 36.90 26.17
CA LEU A 59 -9.93 36.63 26.69
C LEU A 59 -9.91 35.65 27.88
N GLN A 60 -11.02 35.52 28.60
CA GLN A 60 -11.14 34.56 29.71
C GLN A 60 -11.64 33.17 29.28
N THR A 61 -11.92 32.97 27.98
CA THR A 61 -12.43 31.70 27.46
C THR A 61 -11.31 30.74 27.07
N SER A 62 -11.61 29.44 27.04
CA SER A 62 -10.72 28.42 26.48
C SER A 62 -10.40 28.67 25.00
N ALA A 63 -11.29 29.33 24.24
CA ALA A 63 -11.05 29.69 22.85
C ALA A 63 -9.93 30.73 22.69
N ALA A 64 -9.76 31.66 23.65
CA ALA A 64 -8.63 32.58 23.66
C ALA A 64 -7.30 31.86 23.98
N ALA A 65 -7.33 30.87 24.87
CA ALA A 65 -6.15 30.03 25.15
C ALA A 65 -5.73 29.22 23.91
N GLU A 66 -6.69 28.66 23.17
CA GLU A 66 -6.40 27.96 21.90
C GLU A 66 -5.84 28.93 20.86
N LEU A 67 -6.40 30.13 20.76
CA LEU A 67 -5.93 31.17 19.85
C LEU A 67 -4.49 31.61 20.15
N GLN A 68 -4.11 31.66 21.43
CA GLN A 68 -2.75 31.95 21.87
C GLN A 68 -1.77 30.83 21.50
N ARG A 69 -2.20 29.57 21.50
CA ARG A 69 -1.35 28.46 21.01
C ARG A 69 -1.21 28.52 19.49
N LEU A 70 -2.31 28.82 18.82
CA LEU A 70 -2.39 28.90 17.37
C LEU A 70 -1.57 30.07 16.81
N SER A 71 -1.52 31.21 17.50
CA SER A 71 -0.68 32.35 17.10
C SER A 71 0.81 32.03 17.12
N VAL A 72 1.23 31.01 17.89
CA VAL A 72 2.60 30.53 17.91
C VAL A 72 2.87 29.56 16.75
N SER A 73 1.91 28.68 16.43
CA SER A 73 2.11 27.59 15.46
C SER A 73 1.81 27.97 14.00
N VAL A 74 0.91 28.94 13.76
CA VAL A 74 0.54 29.37 12.41
C VAL A 74 1.62 30.27 11.83
N ASP A 75 1.91 30.08 10.56
CA ASP A 75 2.80 30.98 9.82
C ASP A 75 2.09 32.31 9.58
N MET A 76 2.66 33.40 10.09
CA MET A 76 2.13 34.76 9.99
C MET A 76 3.27 35.76 10.11
N SER A 77 3.06 36.98 9.63
CA SER A 77 4.09 38.02 9.74
C SER A 77 4.39 38.33 11.22
N SER A 78 5.63 38.75 11.50
CA SER A 78 6.03 39.15 12.85
C SER A 78 5.14 40.27 13.40
N SER A 79 4.77 41.22 12.54
CA SER A 79 3.84 42.31 12.86
C SER A 79 2.46 41.80 13.28
N ASP A 80 1.89 40.86 12.52
CA ASP A 80 0.57 40.28 12.83
C ASP A 80 0.59 39.51 14.14
N ARG A 81 1.69 38.78 14.38
CA ARG A 81 1.90 38.03 15.62
C ARG A 81 2.01 38.95 16.83
N ASP A 82 2.74 40.05 16.70
CA ASP A 82 2.88 41.04 17.77
C ASP A 82 1.55 41.73 18.06
N LEU A 83 0.78 42.09 17.03
CA LEU A 83 -0.53 42.69 17.18
C LEU A 83 -1.52 41.73 17.87
N LEU A 84 -1.60 40.48 17.39
CA LEU A 84 -2.44 39.44 17.99
C LEU A 84 -2.02 39.13 19.43
N SER A 85 -0.72 39.08 19.71
CA SER A 85 -0.20 38.86 21.06
C SER A 85 -0.53 40.02 21.99
N SER A 86 -0.42 41.27 21.50
CA SER A 86 -0.76 42.47 22.27
C SER A 86 -2.25 42.53 22.64
N PHE A 87 -3.11 42.05 21.74
CA PHE A 87 -4.54 41.89 21.96
C PHE A 87 -4.84 40.79 22.99
N LEU A 88 -4.21 39.62 22.85
CA LEU A 88 -4.41 38.47 23.74
C LEU A 88 -3.99 38.72 25.19
N VAL A 89 -3.00 39.59 25.43
CA VAL A 89 -2.59 39.99 26.79
C VAL A 89 -3.35 41.20 27.34
N GLY A 90 -4.40 41.66 26.63
CA GLY A 90 -5.24 42.79 27.05
C GLY A 90 -4.54 44.15 27.03
N ARG A 91 -3.42 44.28 26.30
CA ARG A 91 -2.67 45.54 26.16
C ARG A 91 -3.12 46.38 24.96
N ALA A 92 -3.73 45.77 23.94
CA ALA A 92 -4.42 46.46 22.86
C ALA A 92 -5.94 46.45 23.11
N GLY A 93 -6.53 47.63 23.29
CA GLY A 93 -7.92 47.80 23.69
C GLY A 93 -8.70 48.85 22.88
N GLY A 94 -8.10 49.39 21.82
CA GLY A 94 -8.74 50.33 20.92
C GLY A 94 -9.65 49.65 19.88
N ALA A 95 -10.69 50.35 19.44
CA ALA A 95 -11.57 49.88 18.36
C ALA A 95 -10.84 49.71 17.02
N ARG A 96 -9.75 50.47 16.78
CA ARG A 96 -8.89 50.34 15.60
C ARG A 96 -8.09 49.03 15.64
N ASP A 97 -7.40 48.76 16.74
CA ASP A 97 -6.60 47.54 16.92
C ASP A 97 -7.46 46.27 16.83
N SER A 98 -8.71 46.34 17.32
CA SER A 98 -9.65 45.22 17.24
C SER A 98 -10.07 44.88 15.79
N GLN A 99 -10.17 45.87 14.90
CA GLN A 99 -10.51 45.63 13.49
C GLN A 99 -9.37 44.96 12.72
N GLU A 100 -8.14 45.37 13.00
CA GLU A 100 -6.94 44.80 12.39
C GLU A 100 -6.70 43.36 12.89
N VAL A 101 -6.89 43.09 14.18
CA VAL A 101 -6.89 41.73 14.75
C VAL A 101 -7.96 40.85 14.10
N VAL A 102 -9.18 41.36 13.87
CA VAL A 102 -10.22 40.60 13.15
C VAL A 102 -9.78 40.29 11.71
N GLY A 103 -9.09 41.21 11.04
CA GLY A 103 -8.51 40.98 9.71
C GLY A 103 -7.51 39.83 9.71
N ILE A 104 -6.56 39.83 10.64
CA ILE A 104 -5.58 38.76 10.83
C ILE A 104 -6.28 37.42 11.09
N LEU A 105 -7.26 37.40 12.00
CA LEU A 105 -7.99 36.18 12.35
C LEU A 105 -8.81 35.62 11.20
N LYS A 106 -9.40 36.48 10.35
CA LYS A 106 -10.10 36.05 9.13
C LYS A 106 -9.14 35.45 8.12
N GLN A 107 -7.98 36.07 7.91
CA GLN A 107 -6.95 35.51 7.03
C GLN A 107 -6.47 34.15 7.55
N MET A 108 -6.20 34.03 8.85
CA MET A 108 -5.84 32.73 9.48
C MET A 108 -6.94 31.69 9.28
N HIS A 109 -8.21 32.07 9.47
CA HIS A 109 -9.35 31.18 9.26
C HIS A 109 -9.45 30.70 7.81
N ASP A 110 -9.28 31.60 6.83
CA ASP A 110 -9.38 31.26 5.42
C ASP A 110 -8.23 30.32 5.00
N THR A 111 -7.00 30.61 5.41
CA THR A 111 -5.85 29.72 5.18
C THR A 111 -6.06 28.35 5.80
N MET A 112 -6.44 28.28 7.09
CA MET A 112 -6.69 26.99 7.75
C MET A 112 -7.88 26.23 7.16
N SER A 113 -8.87 26.93 6.60
CA SER A 113 -10.00 26.30 5.90
C SER A 113 -9.55 25.67 4.59
N GLN A 114 -8.61 26.30 3.88
CA GLN A 114 -7.98 25.71 2.68
C GLN A 114 -7.10 24.52 3.05
N ASP A 115 -6.35 24.61 4.15
CA ASP A 115 -5.54 23.50 4.66
C ASP A 115 -6.41 22.31 5.03
N LEU A 116 -7.54 22.53 5.72
CA LEU A 116 -8.49 21.47 6.06
C LEU A 116 -9.03 20.75 4.82
N GLN A 117 -9.41 21.49 3.79
CA GLN A 117 -9.87 20.90 2.51
C GLN A 117 -8.75 20.11 1.83
N THR A 118 -7.52 20.63 1.88
CA THR A 118 -6.34 19.96 1.33
C THR A 118 -6.05 18.65 2.07
N LEU A 119 -6.08 18.67 3.40
CA LEU A 119 -5.90 17.48 4.25
C LEU A 119 -6.97 16.42 3.98
N GLN A 120 -8.24 16.83 3.87
CA GLN A 120 -9.34 15.93 3.54
C GLN A 120 -9.14 15.28 2.17
N LYS A 121 -8.83 16.08 1.15
CA LYS A 121 -8.56 15.57 -0.19
C LYS A 121 -7.35 14.63 -0.22
N GLN A 122 -6.27 14.98 0.46
CA GLN A 122 -5.08 14.12 0.58
C GLN A 122 -5.41 12.80 1.26
N ALA A 123 -6.25 12.80 2.29
CA ALA A 123 -6.70 11.57 2.96
C ALA A 123 -7.50 10.67 2.02
N GLU A 124 -8.42 11.24 1.23
CA GLU A 124 -9.19 10.53 0.21
C GLU A 124 -8.30 9.97 -0.91
N ASP A 125 -7.40 10.79 -1.45
CA ASP A 125 -6.45 10.40 -2.49
C ASP A 125 -5.52 9.28 -2.00
N ASN A 126 -5.02 9.38 -0.77
CA ASN A 126 -4.18 8.34 -0.15
C ASN A 126 -4.94 7.02 0.03
N ALA A 127 -6.20 7.08 0.48
CA ALA A 127 -7.05 5.90 0.61
C ALA A 127 -7.31 5.22 -0.76
N ALA A 128 -7.63 6.01 -1.79
CA ALA A 128 -7.84 5.50 -3.15
C ALA A 128 -6.56 4.89 -3.75
N ASN A 129 -5.41 5.55 -3.56
CA ASN A 129 -4.11 5.02 -3.99
C ASN A 129 -3.76 3.72 -3.29
N HIS A 130 -4.01 3.63 -1.97
CA HIS A 130 -3.82 2.41 -1.19
C HIS A 130 -4.71 1.26 -1.71
N GLU A 131 -6.01 1.51 -1.93
CA GLU A 131 -6.93 0.50 -2.46
C GLU A 131 -6.48 -0.01 -3.83
N SER A 132 -6.06 0.89 -4.72
CA SER A 132 -5.52 0.55 -6.04
C SER A 132 -4.27 -0.32 -5.94
N LEU A 133 -3.33 0.04 -5.07
CA LEU A 133 -2.10 -0.74 -4.83
C LEU A 133 -2.41 -2.14 -4.31
N VAL A 134 -3.30 -2.27 -3.32
CA VAL A 134 -3.71 -3.56 -2.76
C VAL A 134 -4.43 -4.40 -3.80
N ALA A 135 -5.31 -3.79 -4.61
CA ALA A 135 -6.01 -4.48 -5.69
C ALA A 135 -5.03 -5.01 -6.75
N ALA A 136 -4.04 -4.21 -7.17
CA ALA A 136 -2.99 -4.63 -8.09
C ALA A 136 -2.17 -5.81 -7.52
N LYS A 137 -1.75 -5.73 -6.25
CA LYS A 137 -1.02 -6.81 -5.58
C LYS A 137 -1.85 -8.09 -5.43
N LYS A 138 -3.17 -7.99 -5.19
CA LYS A 138 -4.08 -9.15 -5.21
C LYS A 138 -4.18 -9.81 -6.59
N LYS A 139 -4.20 -9.02 -7.67
CA LYS A 139 -4.16 -9.55 -9.04
C LYS A 139 -2.83 -10.27 -9.33
N GLU A 140 -1.71 -9.70 -8.91
CA GLU A 140 -0.38 -10.32 -9.01
C GLU A 140 -0.31 -11.66 -8.26
N LEU A 141 -0.89 -11.72 -7.05
CA LEU A 141 -0.99 -12.95 -6.26
C LEU A 141 -1.79 -14.04 -6.97
N ALA A 142 -2.93 -13.69 -7.56
CA ALA A 142 -3.77 -14.63 -8.30
C ALA A 142 -3.03 -15.17 -9.53
N ALA A 143 -2.41 -14.29 -10.33
CA ALA A 143 -1.64 -14.68 -11.50
C ALA A 143 -0.46 -15.60 -11.14
N SER A 144 0.29 -15.27 -10.09
CA SER A 144 1.39 -16.09 -9.59
C SER A 144 0.91 -17.46 -9.11
N SER A 145 -0.26 -17.53 -8.47
CA SER A 145 -0.84 -18.79 -8.00
C SER A 145 -1.24 -19.70 -9.17
N VAL A 146 -1.92 -19.16 -10.18
CA VAL A 146 -2.26 -19.89 -11.41
C VAL A 146 -1.00 -20.40 -12.12
N ALA A 147 0.04 -19.56 -12.22
CA ALA A 147 1.29 -19.96 -12.85
C ALA A 147 2.04 -21.07 -12.07
N ILE A 148 1.91 -21.10 -10.74
CA ILE A 148 2.45 -22.19 -9.91
C ILE A 148 1.68 -23.48 -10.17
N GLU A 149 0.35 -23.44 -10.18
CA GLU A 149 -0.51 -24.60 -10.41
C GLU A 149 -0.24 -25.23 -11.78
N ASP A 150 -0.21 -24.43 -12.85
CA ASP A 150 0.06 -24.95 -14.20
C ASP A 150 1.46 -25.56 -14.32
N LYS A 151 2.49 -24.90 -13.77
CA LYS A 151 3.86 -25.45 -13.77
C LYS A 151 3.96 -26.74 -12.95
N THR A 152 3.26 -26.82 -11.82
CA THR A 152 3.23 -28.03 -10.98
C THR A 152 2.56 -29.19 -11.71
N ARG A 153 1.44 -28.94 -12.40
CA ARG A 153 0.77 -29.94 -13.24
C ARG A 153 1.69 -30.46 -14.34
N ARG A 154 2.33 -29.55 -15.09
CA ARG A 154 3.26 -29.91 -16.17
C ARG A 154 4.48 -30.68 -15.66
N GLU A 155 5.03 -30.33 -14.50
CA GLU A 155 6.10 -31.08 -13.85
C GLU A 155 5.66 -32.52 -13.56
N GLY A 156 4.43 -32.73 -13.07
CA GLY A 156 3.84 -34.06 -12.85
C GLY A 156 3.66 -34.86 -14.14
N GLU A 157 3.06 -34.26 -15.18
CA GLU A 157 2.87 -34.90 -16.49
C GLU A 157 4.20 -35.33 -17.12
N LEU A 158 5.23 -34.46 -17.04
CA LEU A 158 6.56 -34.77 -17.53
C LEU A 158 7.24 -35.89 -16.71
N ALA A 159 7.03 -35.93 -15.40
CA ALA A 159 7.58 -36.98 -14.54
C ALA A 159 7.00 -38.36 -14.91
N VAL A 160 5.67 -38.45 -15.11
CA VAL A 160 5.02 -39.69 -15.55
C VAL A 160 5.54 -40.10 -16.93
N LYS A 161 5.55 -39.18 -17.90
CA LYS A 161 6.05 -39.47 -19.25
C LYS A 161 7.51 -39.96 -19.24
N LYS A 162 8.35 -39.36 -18.39
CA LYS A 162 9.74 -39.79 -18.23
C LYS A 162 9.84 -41.20 -17.65
N ALA A 163 9.01 -41.55 -16.67
CA ALA A 163 8.98 -42.90 -16.12
C ALA A 163 8.51 -43.92 -17.16
N THR A 164 7.45 -43.61 -17.92
CA THR A 164 6.97 -44.46 -19.02
C THR A 164 8.04 -44.68 -20.08
N LEU A 165 8.64 -43.61 -20.61
CA LEU A 165 9.69 -43.72 -21.63
C LEU A 165 10.92 -44.49 -21.14
N LYS A 166 11.19 -44.44 -19.83
CA LYS A 166 12.28 -45.23 -19.24
C LYS A 166 11.94 -46.71 -19.25
N ASN A 167 10.74 -47.09 -18.82
CA ASN A 167 10.30 -48.48 -18.88
C ASN A 167 10.28 -48.99 -20.33
N ASP A 168 9.71 -48.22 -21.28
CA ASP A 168 9.68 -48.59 -22.69
C ASP A 168 11.09 -48.82 -23.26
N LEU A 169 12.06 -47.98 -22.85
CA LEU A 169 13.46 -48.13 -23.26
C LEU A 169 14.08 -49.39 -22.67
N ASP A 170 13.81 -49.69 -21.40
CA ASP A 170 14.30 -50.88 -20.71
C ASP A 170 13.74 -52.15 -21.40
N ASP A 171 12.42 -52.22 -21.61
CA ASP A 171 11.74 -53.34 -22.30
C ASP A 171 12.26 -53.53 -23.74
N THR A 172 12.43 -52.43 -24.50
CA THR A 172 12.96 -52.48 -25.88
C THR A 172 14.41 -52.97 -25.90
N SER A 173 15.20 -52.58 -24.90
CA SER A 173 16.60 -53.01 -24.79
C SER A 173 16.70 -54.50 -24.47
N GLU A 174 15.86 -55.00 -23.57
CA GLU A 174 15.76 -56.43 -23.26
C GLU A 174 15.35 -57.24 -24.49
N GLY A 175 14.29 -56.81 -25.20
CA GLY A 175 13.83 -57.47 -26.43
C GLY A 175 14.89 -57.48 -27.54
N LEU A 176 15.63 -56.37 -27.72
CA LEU A 176 16.73 -56.32 -28.68
C LEU A 176 17.84 -57.33 -28.33
N ASP A 177 18.14 -57.51 -27.06
CA ASP A 177 19.16 -58.47 -26.62
C ASP A 177 18.69 -59.92 -26.75
N GLU A 178 17.40 -60.20 -26.59
CA GLU A 178 16.78 -61.49 -26.90
C GLU A 178 16.81 -61.78 -28.41
N ASP A 179 16.43 -60.82 -29.25
CA ASP A 179 16.45 -60.95 -30.72
C ASP A 179 17.86 -61.23 -31.25
N LYS A 180 18.89 -60.57 -30.68
CA LYS A 180 20.29 -60.85 -31.01
C LYS A 180 20.69 -62.29 -30.68
N LYS A 181 20.26 -62.82 -29.53
CA LYS A 181 20.52 -64.21 -29.15
C LYS A 181 19.82 -65.17 -30.09
N PHE A 182 18.53 -64.94 -30.35
CA PHE A 182 17.74 -65.74 -31.28
C PHE A 182 18.37 -65.77 -32.69
N LEU A 183 18.83 -64.63 -33.20
CA LEU A 183 19.48 -64.55 -34.51
C LEU A 183 20.80 -65.35 -34.55
N ALA A 184 21.59 -65.34 -33.47
CA ALA A 184 22.80 -66.14 -33.35
C ALA A 184 22.48 -67.65 -33.32
N ASP A 185 21.48 -68.06 -32.55
CA ASP A 185 21.03 -69.46 -32.44
C ASP A 185 20.46 -69.98 -33.77
N LEU A 186 19.68 -69.16 -34.47
CA LEU A 186 19.15 -69.47 -35.79
C LEU A 186 20.27 -69.64 -36.82
N ALA A 187 21.27 -68.75 -36.80
CA ALA A 187 22.43 -68.87 -37.69
C ALA A 187 23.22 -70.16 -37.45
N GLY A 188 23.40 -70.56 -36.17
CA GLY A 188 24.01 -71.84 -35.80
C GLY A 188 23.20 -73.04 -36.30
N SER A 189 21.89 -73.02 -36.09
CA SER A 189 20.96 -74.08 -36.51
C SER A 189 20.92 -74.25 -38.03
N CYS A 190 20.87 -73.15 -38.77
CA CYS A 190 20.93 -73.16 -40.24
C CYS A 190 22.23 -73.78 -40.76
N LYS A 191 23.39 -73.48 -40.14
CA LYS A 191 24.66 -74.12 -40.49
C LYS A 191 24.64 -75.63 -40.23
N ALA A 192 24.14 -76.05 -39.07
CA ALA A 192 24.02 -77.46 -38.73
C ALA A 192 23.12 -78.22 -39.72
N LYS A 193 21.94 -77.67 -40.02
CA LYS A 193 21.01 -78.27 -40.99
C LYS A 193 21.58 -78.38 -42.40
N LYS A 194 22.35 -77.38 -42.83
CA LYS A 194 23.04 -77.44 -44.12
C LYS A 194 24.05 -78.58 -44.17
N ALA A 195 24.85 -78.74 -43.13
CA ALA A 195 25.82 -79.83 -43.03
C ALA A 195 25.15 -81.22 -43.04
N GLU A 196 23.97 -81.37 -42.44
CA GLU A 196 23.19 -82.62 -42.52
C GLU A 196 22.68 -82.93 -43.93
N TRP A 197 22.30 -81.90 -44.72
CA TRP A 197 21.78 -82.08 -46.08
C TRP A 197 22.87 -82.33 -47.13
N ASP A 198 24.08 -81.83 -46.88
CA ASP A 198 25.23 -81.99 -47.77
C ASP A 198 25.99 -83.33 -47.55
N ALA A 199 25.57 -84.15 -46.57
CA ALA A 199 26.15 -85.44 -46.19
C ALA A 199 25.37 -86.63 -46.76
#